data_AF-A0A7W5P8C9-F1
#
_entry.id   AF-A0A7W5P8C9-F1
#
_cell.length_a   1.000
_cell.length_b   1.000
_cell.length_c   1.000
_cell.angle_alpha   90.00
_cell.angle_beta   90.00
_cell.angle_gamma   90.00
#
_symmetry.space_group_name_H-M   'P 1'
#
loop_
_entity.id
_entity.type
_entity.pdbx_description
1 polymer ?
#
loop_
_entity_poly.entity_id
_entity_poly.type
_entity_poly.pdbx_seq_one_letter_code
_entity_poly.pdbx_strand_id
1 'polypeptide(L)'
;MRVGEAVETSTAAGDSSEQRRVEMLMLTLLQQKLGITLAPRRLHSPDGAFIDVDGVATNNSVLVECWAHQGTAKVAQKYKLVNDAAKLQWAATWLSPRPAGLFLCVSDEAAVKHLRGTSWQGAAIRQMGVCLEVVQLQDDDVLALVEAQRRQFR
;
A
#
# COMPACT_ATOMS: atom_id res chain seq x y z
N MET A 1 33.52 28.43 -29.13
CA MET A 1 32.27 28.99 -28.57
C MET A 1 31.12 28.22 -29.17
N ARG A 2 30.56 27.25 -28.43
CA ARG A 2 29.34 26.53 -28.81
C ARG A 2 28.39 26.54 -27.62
N VAL A 3 27.14 26.71 -27.98
CA VAL A 3 25.95 27.05 -27.20
C VAL A 3 25.54 25.89 -26.30
N GLY A 4 24.94 26.24 -25.17
CA GLY A 4 24.58 25.33 -24.09
C GLY A 4 23.53 24.30 -24.44
N GLU A 5 23.55 23.24 -23.65
CA GLU A 5 22.52 22.21 -23.63
C GLU A 5 21.88 22.29 -22.24
N ALA A 6 20.65 22.83 -22.22
CA ALA A 6 19.80 22.80 -21.05
C ALA A 6 19.43 21.33 -20.81
N VAL A 7 19.82 20.83 -19.64
CA VAL A 7 19.36 19.52 -19.15
C VAL A 7 17.87 19.64 -18.87
N GLU A 8 17.06 19.16 -19.81
CA GLU A 8 15.63 18.94 -19.60
C GLU A 8 15.46 17.91 -18.48
N THR A 9 14.98 18.40 -17.35
CA THR A 9 14.63 17.57 -16.20
C THR A 9 13.34 16.83 -16.53
N SER A 10 13.46 15.52 -16.74
CA SER A 10 12.37 14.58 -16.96
C SER A 10 11.30 14.69 -15.85
N THR A 11 10.10 15.10 -16.25
CA THR A 11 8.89 15.25 -15.44
C THR A 11 8.19 13.91 -15.15
N ALA A 12 8.92 12.92 -14.63
CA ALA A 12 8.35 11.64 -14.17
C ALA A 12 8.08 11.60 -12.65
N ALA A 13 8.48 12.64 -11.90
CA ALA A 13 8.36 12.67 -10.44
C ALA A 13 6.95 13.03 -9.92
N GLY A 14 6.11 13.68 -10.75
CA GLY A 14 4.79 14.19 -10.36
C GLY A 14 3.79 13.09 -9.99
N ASP A 15 3.67 12.06 -10.83
CA ASP A 15 2.60 11.04 -10.71
C ASP A 15 2.76 10.11 -9.49
N SER A 16 4.00 9.91 -9.03
CA SER A 16 4.28 9.10 -7.84
C SER A 16 4.12 9.87 -6.52
N SER A 17 4.19 11.20 -6.57
CA SER A 17 4.25 12.04 -5.36
C SER A 17 2.89 12.19 -4.70
N GLU A 18 1.82 12.36 -5.48
CA GLU A 18 0.45 12.51 -4.97
C GLU A 18 -0.07 11.18 -4.40
N GLN A 19 0.15 10.07 -5.11
CA GLN A 19 -0.24 8.75 -4.63
C GLN A 19 0.51 8.39 -3.34
N ARG A 20 1.81 8.67 -3.29
CA ARG A 20 2.61 8.50 -2.06
C ARG A 20 2.14 9.41 -0.93
N ARG A 21 1.73 10.66 -1.22
CA ARG A 21 1.14 11.56 -0.23
C ARG A 21 -0.13 10.96 0.37
N VAL A 22 -1.01 10.43 -0.48
CA VAL A 22 -2.24 9.78 -0.03
C VAL A 22 -1.95 8.50 0.75
N GLU A 23 -0.99 7.68 0.32
CA GLU A 23 -0.57 6.49 1.07
C GLU A 23 -0.02 6.84 2.46
N MET A 24 0.76 7.92 2.60
CA MET A 24 1.22 8.41 3.91
C MET A 24 0.06 8.89 4.80
N LEU A 25 -0.95 9.54 4.21
CA LEU A 25 -2.16 9.93 4.94
C LEU A 25 -2.96 8.71 5.39
N MET A 26 -3.15 7.72 4.51
CA MET A 26 -3.82 6.46 4.83
C MET A 26 -3.11 5.73 5.97
N LEU A 27 -1.78 5.68 5.95
CA LEU A 27 -0.99 5.11 7.03
C LEU A 27 -1.22 5.88 8.34
N THR A 28 -1.29 7.21 8.29
CA THR A 28 -1.57 8.06 9.46
C THR A 28 -2.95 7.77 10.07
N LEU A 29 -3.98 7.63 9.24
CA LEU A 29 -5.32 7.26 9.71
C LEU A 29 -5.34 5.87 10.35
N LEU A 30 -4.61 4.91 9.77
CA LEU A 30 -4.51 3.58 10.35
C LEU A 30 -3.72 3.59 11.68
N GLN A 31 -2.63 4.35 11.78
CA GLN A 31 -1.89 4.55 13.05
C GLN A 31 -2.82 5.06 14.15
N GLN A 32 -3.63 6.07 13.85
CA GLN A 32 -4.60 6.64 14.80
C GLN A 32 -5.64 5.59 15.23
N LYS A 33 -6.16 4.80 14.27
CA LYS A 33 -7.11 3.72 14.54
C LYS A 33 -6.53 2.62 15.42
N LEU A 34 -5.27 2.24 15.19
CA LEU A 34 -4.61 1.15 15.92
C LEU A 34 -3.95 1.59 17.23
N GLY A 35 -3.72 2.90 17.41
CA GLY A 35 -2.96 3.43 18.55
C GLY A 35 -1.48 3.02 18.53
N ILE A 36 -0.91 2.79 17.34
CA ILE A 36 0.46 2.30 17.14
C ILE A 36 1.19 3.19 16.14
N THR A 37 2.46 3.50 16.42
CA THR A 37 3.35 4.16 15.46
C THR A 37 3.83 3.18 14.40
N LEU A 38 3.69 3.56 13.13
CA LEU A 38 4.08 2.83 11.94
C LEU A 38 4.99 3.73 11.09
N ALA A 39 6.10 3.20 10.62
CA ALA A 39 6.99 3.89 9.70
C ALA A 39 7.34 2.99 8.51
N PRO A 40 7.53 3.55 7.31
CA PRO A 40 8.04 2.80 6.17
C PRO A 40 9.39 2.17 6.51
N ARG A 41 9.61 0.91 6.12
CA ARG A 41 10.87 0.23 6.38
C ARG A 41 11.17 -0.84 5.34
N ARG A 42 12.45 -0.92 4.96
CA ARG A 42 13.00 -2.07 4.25
C ARG A 42 13.29 -3.20 5.22
N LEU A 43 12.72 -4.38 4.95
CA LEU A 43 12.95 -5.59 5.73
C LEU A 43 13.81 -6.55 4.93
N HIS A 44 14.88 -7.08 5.53
CA HIS A 44 15.76 -8.05 4.92
C HIS A 44 15.49 -9.43 5.49
N SER A 45 15.29 -10.41 4.61
CA SER A 45 15.17 -11.82 5.00
C SER A 45 16.55 -12.42 5.32
N PRO A 46 16.60 -13.54 6.06
CA PRO A 46 17.86 -14.19 6.43
C PRO A 46 18.73 -14.65 5.23
N ASP A 47 18.10 -14.92 4.08
CA ASP A 47 18.76 -15.32 2.83
C ASP A 47 19.19 -14.13 1.95
N GLY A 48 19.00 -12.89 2.41
CA GLY A 48 19.49 -11.67 1.77
C GLY A 48 18.51 -11.00 0.80
N ALA A 49 17.32 -11.58 0.56
CA ALA A 49 16.24 -10.87 -0.13
C ALA A 49 15.69 -9.73 0.74
N PHE A 50 14.93 -8.81 0.14
CA PHE A 50 14.29 -7.72 0.88
C PHE A 50 12.93 -7.34 0.31
N ILE A 51 12.12 -6.73 1.15
CA ILE A 51 10.90 -6.03 0.75
C ILE A 51 10.86 -4.64 1.39
N ASP A 52 10.29 -3.68 0.67
CA ASP A 52 9.85 -2.42 1.24
C ASP A 52 8.41 -2.58 1.72
N VAL A 53 8.16 -2.18 2.97
CA VAL A 53 6.85 -2.23 3.63
C VAL A 53 6.46 -0.81 4.03
N ASP A 54 5.25 -0.40 3.66
CA ASP A 54 4.79 0.99 3.82
C ASP A 54 4.64 1.40 5.29
N GLY A 55 4.24 0.46 6.15
CA GLY A 55 4.11 0.70 7.57
C GLY A 55 4.60 -0.47 8.41
N VAL A 56 5.56 -0.22 9.29
CA VAL A 56 6.04 -1.21 10.25
C VAL A 56 6.07 -0.63 11.65
N ALA A 57 5.49 -1.37 12.61
CA ALA A 57 5.62 -1.02 14.02
C ALA A 57 7.08 -1.17 14.48
N THR A 58 7.52 -0.33 15.41
CA THR A 58 8.92 -0.30 15.90
C THR A 58 9.40 -1.66 16.41
N ASN A 59 8.50 -2.45 17.00
CA ASN A 59 8.76 -3.79 17.53
C ASN A 59 8.42 -4.92 16.55
N ASN A 60 8.16 -4.60 15.27
CA ASN A 60 7.76 -5.53 14.21
C ASN A 60 6.40 -6.20 14.42
N SER A 61 5.59 -5.80 15.43
CA SER A 61 4.35 -6.50 15.73
C SER A 61 3.24 -6.28 14.70
N VAL A 62 3.36 -5.24 13.87
CA VAL A 62 2.41 -4.89 12.82
C VAL A 62 3.15 -4.56 11.52
N LEU A 63 2.68 -5.12 10.41
CA LEU A 63 3.11 -4.78 9.05
C LEU A 63 1.90 -4.31 8.22
N VAL A 64 2.11 -3.30 7.37
CA VAL A 64 1.07 -2.66 6.58
C VAL A 64 1.57 -2.38 5.16
N GLU A 65 0.75 -2.73 4.17
CA GLU A 65 0.86 -2.22 2.80
C GLU A 65 -0.35 -1.31 2.51
N CYS A 66 -0.09 -0.13 1.96
CA CYS A 66 -1.11 0.82 1.59
C CYS A 66 -1.42 0.72 0.10
N TRP A 67 -2.70 0.81 -0.24
CA TRP A 67 -3.13 0.90 -1.63
C TRP A 67 -4.18 1.99 -1.79
N ALA A 68 -3.70 3.16 -2.22
CA ALA A 68 -4.53 4.30 -2.57
C ALA A 68 -5.21 4.03 -3.91
N HIS A 69 -6.48 3.61 -3.86
CA HIS A 69 -7.30 3.41 -5.05
C HIS A 69 -8.76 3.79 -4.82
N GLN A 70 -9.35 4.51 -5.78
CA GLN A 70 -10.77 4.88 -5.79
C GLN A 70 -11.47 4.25 -7.00
N GLY A 71 -12.65 3.70 -6.76
CA GLY A 71 -13.47 2.96 -7.71
C GLY A 71 -13.17 1.47 -7.74
N THR A 72 -13.91 0.74 -8.60
CA THR A 72 -13.77 -0.72 -8.71
C THR A 72 -12.43 -1.11 -9.35
N ALA A 73 -11.72 -2.04 -8.71
CA ALA A 73 -10.47 -2.57 -9.21
C ALA A 73 -10.62 -3.34 -10.53
N LYS A 74 -9.79 -2.98 -11.52
CA LYS A 74 -9.57 -3.75 -12.76
C LYS A 74 -8.85 -5.07 -12.45
N VAL A 75 -8.96 -6.07 -13.32
CA VAL A 75 -8.38 -7.41 -13.10
C VAL A 75 -6.89 -7.36 -12.73
N ALA A 76 -6.08 -6.59 -13.45
CA ALA A 76 -4.65 -6.43 -13.14
C ALA A 76 -4.39 -5.85 -11.74
N GLN A 77 -5.27 -4.94 -11.26
CA GLN A 77 -5.16 -4.31 -9.94
C GLN A 77 -5.55 -5.27 -8.81
N LYS A 78 -6.45 -6.24 -9.06
CA LYS A 78 -6.83 -7.26 -8.06
C LYS A 78 -5.64 -8.13 -7.64
N TYR A 79 -4.72 -8.40 -8.57
CA TYR A 79 -3.51 -9.17 -8.28
C TYR A 79 -2.53 -8.43 -7.38
N LYS A 80 -2.54 -7.08 -7.39
CA LYS A 80 -1.68 -6.27 -6.51
C LYS A 80 -1.93 -6.61 -5.04
N LEU A 81 -3.20 -6.61 -4.60
CA LEU A 81 -3.52 -6.88 -3.20
C LEU A 81 -3.16 -8.30 -2.74
N VAL A 82 -3.24 -9.28 -3.64
CA VAL A 82 -2.81 -10.65 -3.33
C VAL A 82 -1.29 -10.71 -3.18
N ASN A 83 -0.55 -10.01 -4.06
CA ASN A 83 0.90 -9.92 -3.97
C ASN A 83 1.34 -9.21 -2.67
N ASP A 84 0.72 -8.09 -2.34
CA ASP A 84 1.00 -7.33 -1.13
C ASP A 84 0.71 -8.18 0.13
N ALA A 85 -0.40 -8.93 0.15
CA ALA A 85 -0.68 -9.87 1.24
C ALA A 85 0.36 -11.00 1.34
N ALA A 86 0.80 -11.55 0.20
CA ALA A 86 1.83 -12.57 0.15
C ALA A 86 3.19 -12.04 0.65
N LYS A 87 3.58 -10.81 0.29
CA LYS A 87 4.77 -10.13 0.83
C LYS A 87 4.72 -10.06 2.36
N LEU A 88 3.62 -9.55 2.91
CA LEU A 88 3.44 -9.38 4.35
C LEU A 88 3.55 -10.71 5.08
N GLN A 89 2.86 -11.74 4.56
CA GLN A 89 2.89 -13.06 5.16
C GLN A 89 4.25 -13.73 5.03
N TRP A 90 4.95 -13.57 3.89
CA TRP A 90 6.31 -14.06 3.72
C TRP A 90 7.25 -13.43 4.75
N ALA A 91 7.21 -12.11 4.95
CA ALA A 91 7.99 -11.45 5.99
C ALA A 91 7.68 -11.99 7.39
N ALA A 92 6.40 -12.26 7.68
CA ALA A 92 5.98 -12.83 8.95
C ALA A 92 6.53 -14.23 9.23
N THR A 93 7.04 -14.96 8.22
CA THR A 93 7.65 -16.29 8.42
C THR A 93 9.03 -16.25 9.07
N TRP A 94 9.75 -15.12 9.00
CA TRP A 94 11.13 -15.01 9.47
C TRP A 94 11.38 -13.83 10.41
N LEU A 95 10.41 -12.93 10.60
CA LEU A 95 10.50 -11.89 11.62
C LEU A 95 10.34 -12.47 13.04
N SER A 96 11.14 -11.96 13.96
CA SER A 96 11.05 -12.25 15.40
C SER A 96 10.91 -10.94 16.20
N PRO A 97 9.86 -10.77 17.01
CA PRO A 97 8.70 -11.66 17.11
C PRO A 97 7.93 -11.72 15.79
N ARG A 98 7.19 -12.82 15.58
CA ARG A 98 6.25 -12.91 14.45
C ARG A 98 5.22 -11.77 14.57
N PRO A 99 4.97 -10.98 13.52
CA PRO A 99 3.97 -9.93 13.55
C PRO A 99 2.60 -10.49 13.95
N ALA A 100 1.94 -9.82 14.90
CA ALA A 100 0.60 -10.16 15.34
C ALA A 100 -0.49 -9.58 14.43
N GLY A 101 -0.16 -8.54 13.65
CA GLY A 101 -1.07 -7.91 12.70
C GLY A 101 -0.43 -7.71 11.33
N LEU A 102 -1.12 -8.15 10.28
CA LEU A 102 -0.77 -7.88 8.89
C LEU A 102 -1.96 -7.17 8.25
N PHE A 103 -1.74 -6.01 7.64
CA PHE A 103 -2.83 -5.18 7.12
C PHE A 103 -2.62 -4.76 5.67
N LEU A 104 -3.67 -4.91 4.87
CA LEU A 104 -3.86 -4.15 3.64
C LEU A 104 -4.70 -2.92 3.99
N CYS A 105 -4.08 -1.75 3.96
CA CYS A 105 -4.74 -0.47 4.17
C CYS A 105 -5.22 0.08 2.81
N VAL A 106 -6.52 0.25 2.63
CA VAL A 106 -7.12 0.66 1.34
C VAL A 106 -8.02 1.88 1.53
N SER A 107 -8.21 2.69 0.50
CA SER A 107 -8.97 3.95 0.61
C SER A 107 -10.42 3.91 0.09
N ASP A 108 -10.86 2.79 -0.50
CA ASP A 108 -12.23 2.66 -1.02
C ASP A 108 -12.74 1.22 -0.88
N GLU A 109 -13.94 1.06 -0.32
CA GLU A 109 -14.61 -0.24 -0.23
C GLU A 109 -14.98 -0.80 -1.61
N ALA A 110 -15.29 0.06 -2.60
CA ALA A 110 -15.60 -0.38 -3.96
C ALA A 110 -14.40 -1.07 -4.63
N ALA A 111 -13.17 -0.64 -4.31
CA ALA A 111 -11.94 -1.25 -4.81
C ALA A 111 -11.80 -2.71 -4.36
N VAL A 112 -12.24 -3.00 -3.14
CA VAL A 112 -11.97 -4.27 -2.45
C VAL A 112 -13.20 -5.12 -2.20
N LYS A 113 -14.38 -4.68 -2.63
CA LYS A 113 -15.65 -5.42 -2.53
C LYS A 113 -15.53 -6.88 -3.00
N HIS A 114 -14.74 -7.13 -4.04
CA HIS A 114 -14.50 -8.47 -4.57
C HIS A 114 -13.76 -9.42 -3.60
N LEU A 115 -13.04 -8.90 -2.61
CA LEU A 115 -12.32 -9.67 -1.58
C LEU A 115 -13.17 -9.97 -0.34
N ARG A 116 -14.25 -9.21 -0.12
CA ARG A 116 -15.16 -9.39 1.01
C ARG A 116 -16.07 -10.63 0.89
N GLY A 117 -16.32 -11.10 -0.33
CA GLY A 117 -17.20 -12.24 -0.61
C GLY A 117 -16.51 -13.62 -0.57
N THR A 118 -16.98 -14.53 -1.41
CA THR A 118 -16.49 -15.93 -1.52
C THR A 118 -15.38 -16.10 -2.56
N SER A 119 -14.74 -15.02 -3.01
CA SER A 119 -13.63 -15.13 -3.96
C SER A 119 -12.46 -15.89 -3.34
N TRP A 120 -11.76 -16.67 -4.17
CA TRP A 120 -10.57 -17.40 -3.71
C TRP A 120 -9.49 -16.43 -3.24
N GLN A 121 -9.34 -15.25 -3.86
CA GLN A 121 -8.38 -14.23 -3.41
C GLN A 121 -8.71 -13.75 -2.00
N GLY A 122 -9.98 -13.42 -1.75
CA GLY A 122 -10.43 -12.99 -0.42
C GLY A 122 -10.22 -14.08 0.63
N ALA A 123 -10.50 -15.34 0.28
CA ALA A 123 -10.27 -16.49 1.16
C ALA A 123 -8.78 -16.69 1.46
N ALA A 124 -7.91 -16.60 0.44
CA ALA A 124 -6.47 -16.74 0.60
C ALA A 124 -5.88 -15.63 1.49
N ILE A 125 -6.27 -14.36 1.29
CA ILE A 125 -5.84 -13.23 2.13
C ILE A 125 -6.20 -13.47 3.60
N ARG A 126 -7.44 -13.91 3.88
CA ARG A 126 -7.88 -14.26 5.23
C ARG A 126 -7.09 -15.42 5.82
N GLN A 127 -6.82 -16.47 5.05
CA GLN A 127 -6.05 -17.63 5.50
C GLN A 127 -4.59 -17.28 5.79
N MET A 128 -4.02 -16.32 5.07
CA MET A 128 -2.69 -15.76 5.36
C MET A 128 -2.67 -14.94 6.67
N GLY A 129 -3.81 -14.66 7.29
CA GLY A 129 -3.91 -13.82 8.49
C GLY A 129 -3.81 -12.32 8.19
N VAL A 130 -4.01 -11.93 6.94
CA VAL A 130 -3.95 -10.53 6.51
C VAL A 130 -5.33 -9.90 6.60
N CYS A 131 -5.42 -8.81 7.35
CA CYS A 131 -6.63 -8.03 7.55
C CYS A 131 -6.77 -6.96 6.46
N LEU A 132 -7.98 -6.75 6.00
CA LEU A 132 -8.30 -5.71 5.01
C LEU A 132 -9.02 -4.55 5.71
N GLU A 133 -8.32 -3.42 5.81
CA GLU A 133 -8.76 -2.23 6.50
C GLU A 133 -9.00 -1.10 5.52
N VAL A 134 -10.24 -0.61 5.51
CA VAL A 134 -10.61 0.55 4.68
C VAL A 134 -10.56 1.78 5.56
N VAL A 135 -9.73 2.74 5.18
CA VAL A 135 -9.64 4.05 5.83
C VAL A 135 -10.42 5.07 5.01
N GLN A 136 -11.12 5.96 5.71
CA GLN A 136 -11.88 7.02 5.08
C GLN A 136 -10.99 8.24 4.88
N LEU A 137 -10.75 8.59 3.63
CA LEU A 137 -10.07 9.84 3.26
C LEU A 137 -11.05 11.02 3.28
N GLN A 138 -10.51 12.23 3.44
CA GLN A 138 -11.29 13.46 3.26
C GLN A 138 -11.61 13.68 1.77
N ASP A 139 -12.71 14.37 1.48
CA ASP A 139 -13.21 14.56 0.11
C ASP A 139 -12.15 15.20 -0.80
N ASP A 140 -11.40 16.19 -0.32
CA ASP A 140 -10.32 16.84 -1.07
C ASP A 140 -9.19 15.86 -1.46
N ASP A 141 -8.85 14.93 -0.57
CA ASP A 141 -7.84 13.89 -0.83
C ASP A 141 -8.36 12.84 -1.81
N VAL A 142 -9.66 12.50 -1.74
CA VAL A 142 -10.31 11.62 -2.71
C VAL A 142 -10.30 12.25 -4.10
N LEU A 143 -10.64 13.53 -4.21
CA LEU A 143 -10.63 14.27 -5.48
C LEU A 143 -9.23 14.28 -6.10
N ALA A 144 -8.21 14.64 -5.32
CA ALA A 144 -6.81 14.64 -5.77
C ALA A 144 -6.36 13.24 -6.24
N LEU A 145 -6.73 12.18 -5.50
CA LEU A 145 -6.42 10.80 -5.88
C LEU A 145 -7.11 10.40 -7.20
N VAL A 146 -8.40 10.74 -7.37
CA VAL A 146 -9.14 10.44 -8.60
C VAL A 146 -8.53 11.15 -9.82
N GLU A 147 -8.10 12.40 -9.67
CA GLU A 147 -7.41 13.14 -10.72
C GLU A 147 -6.06 12.51 -11.08
N ALA A 148 -5.27 12.14 -10.08
CA ALA A 148 -4.01 11.41 -10.26
C ALA A 148 -4.21 10.09 -11.02
N GLN A 149 -5.20 9.29 -10.61
CA GLN A 149 -5.53 8.03 -11.30
C GLN A 149 -5.88 8.25 -12.78
N ARG A 150 -6.69 9.28 -13.10
CA ARG A 150 -7.07 9.56 -14.48
C ARG A 150 -5.89 9.91 -15.36
N ARG A 151 -4.87 10.59 -14.83
CA ARG A 151 -3.62 10.91 -15.55
C ARG A 151 -2.80 9.66 -15.84
N GLN A 152 -2.69 8.75 -14.88
CA GLN A 152 -1.93 7.50 -15.01
C GLN A 152 -2.55 6.49 -16.01
N PHE A 153 -3.84 6.61 -16.31
CA PHE A 153 -4.54 5.72 -17.26
C PHE A 153 -4.79 6.36 -18.64
N ARG A 154 -4.09 7.46 -18.98
CA ARG A 154 -4.07 8.04 -20.34
C ARG A 154 -2.99 7.43 -21.21
#